data_AF-A0A6S6S7R6-F1
#
_entry.id   AF-A0A6S6S7R6-F1
#
_cell.length_a   1.000
_cell.length_b   1.000
_cell.length_c   1.000
_cell.angle_alpha   90.00
_cell.angle_beta   90.00
_cell.angle_gamma   90.00
#
_symmetry.space_group_name_H-M   'P 1'
#
loop_
_entity.id
_entity.type
_entity.pdbx_description
1 polymer ?
#
loop_
_entity_poly.entity_id
_entity_poly.type
_entity_poly.pdbx_seq_one_letter_code
_entity_poly.pdbx_strand_id
1 'polypeptide(L)'
;MANTDLTHNDAALEQHLYLEEVLSESALDKVRGWNKSSVERLKADPRFSDMEAQALAIVNAKEKIPYARCRDGKVHNFWQDETHVRGIWRTTTLESYLTDEPQWETILDYDALSEAEGKNWVFKG
;
A
#
# COMPACT_ATOMS: atom_id res chain seq x y z
N MET A 1 20.98 8.27 -49.67
CA MET A 1 20.22 9.27 -48.89
C MET A 1 20.24 8.78 -47.46
N ALA A 2 20.77 9.61 -46.56
CA ALA A 2 21.10 9.25 -45.19
C ALA A 2 19.84 8.97 -44.37
N ASN A 3 19.84 7.86 -43.62
CA ASN A 3 18.90 7.62 -42.53
C ASN A 3 19.34 8.49 -41.36
N THR A 4 18.50 9.45 -41.01
CA THR A 4 18.71 10.44 -39.97
C THR A 4 18.82 9.78 -38.60
N ASP A 5 19.85 10.16 -37.86
CA ASP A 5 20.16 9.84 -36.46
C ASP A 5 18.94 9.84 -35.53
N LEU A 6 18.69 8.70 -34.89
CA LEU A 6 18.00 8.60 -33.60
C LEU A 6 19.05 8.40 -32.50
N THR A 7 19.96 9.35 -32.32
CA THR A 7 20.98 9.31 -31.24
C THR A 7 20.56 10.11 -30.00
N HIS A 8 19.26 10.40 -29.86
CA HIS A 8 18.74 11.00 -28.63
C HIS A 8 18.29 9.89 -27.67
N ASN A 9 19.10 9.67 -26.64
CA ASN A 9 18.82 8.98 -25.37
C ASN A 9 19.29 7.51 -25.20
N ASP A 10 19.87 6.87 -26.21
CA ASP A 10 20.33 5.47 -26.08
C ASP A 10 21.46 5.29 -25.05
N ALA A 11 22.45 6.19 -25.03
CA ALA A 11 23.56 6.09 -24.07
C ALA A 11 23.13 6.25 -22.59
N ALA A 12 22.05 6.99 -22.32
CA ALA A 12 21.51 7.15 -20.98
C ALA A 12 20.66 5.94 -20.57
N LEU A 13 19.94 5.32 -21.51
CA LEU A 13 19.23 4.05 -21.32
C LEU A 13 20.22 2.90 -21.04
N GLU A 14 21.26 2.77 -21.85
CA GLU A 14 22.33 1.77 -21.66
C GLU A 14 23.00 1.88 -20.28
N GLN A 15 23.22 3.10 -19.78
CA GLN A 15 23.78 3.32 -18.44
C GLN A 15 22.88 2.84 -17.28
N HIS A 16 21.59 2.65 -17.54
CA HIS A 16 20.59 2.26 -16.53
C HIS A 16 19.94 0.91 -16.83
N LEU A 17 20.41 0.18 -17.84
CA LEU A 17 19.80 -1.09 -18.27
C LEU A 17 19.78 -2.14 -17.15
N TYR A 18 20.75 -2.10 -16.24
CA TYR A 18 20.80 -2.97 -15.05
C TYR A 18 19.57 -2.81 -14.12
N LEU A 19 18.84 -1.70 -14.19
CA LEU A 19 17.62 -1.49 -13.42
C LEU A 19 16.43 -2.30 -13.93
N GLU A 20 16.49 -2.84 -15.15
CA GLU A 20 15.47 -3.74 -15.68
C GLU A 20 15.52 -5.12 -14.98
N GLU A 21 16.70 -5.51 -14.49
CA GLU A 21 16.87 -6.66 -13.61
C GLU A 21 16.49 -6.27 -12.17
N VAL A 22 15.18 -6.18 -11.91
CA VAL A 22 14.59 -5.66 -10.66
C VAL A 22 15.12 -6.31 -9.39
N LEU A 23 15.52 -7.59 -9.46
CA LEU A 23 16.01 -8.37 -8.32
C LEU A 23 17.54 -8.50 -8.26
N SER A 24 18.27 -7.87 -9.19
CA SER A 24 19.74 -7.89 -9.18
C SER A 24 20.29 -7.09 -7.99
N GLU A 25 21.42 -7.53 -7.44
CA GLU A 25 22.07 -6.82 -6.32
C GLU A 25 22.46 -5.39 -6.71
N SER A 26 22.95 -5.19 -7.93
CA SER A 26 23.35 -3.87 -8.44
C SER A 26 22.16 -2.90 -8.53
N ALA A 27 21.01 -3.36 -9.02
CA ALA A 27 19.79 -2.55 -9.07
C ALA A 27 19.28 -2.22 -7.66
N LEU A 28 19.19 -3.23 -6.79
CA LEU A 28 18.69 -3.05 -5.43
C LEU A 28 19.60 -2.10 -4.61
N ASP A 29 20.91 -2.23 -4.73
CA ASP A 29 21.85 -1.36 -4.00
C ASP A 29 21.77 0.09 -4.49
N LYS A 30 21.62 0.30 -5.80
CA LYS A 30 21.40 1.65 -6.33
C LYS A 30 20.12 2.26 -5.79
N VAL A 31 19.00 1.53 -5.87
CA VAL A 31 17.69 1.99 -5.41
C VAL A 31 17.69 2.27 -3.92
N ARG A 32 18.36 1.43 -3.10
CA ARG A 32 18.56 1.68 -1.67
C ARG A 32 19.28 3.01 -1.42
N GLY A 33 20.33 3.32 -2.20
CA GLY A 33 21.04 4.60 -2.12
C GLY A 33 20.15 5.81 -2.44
N TRP A 34 19.34 5.71 -3.49
CA TRP A 34 18.37 6.76 -3.85
C TRP A 34 17.26 6.94 -2.81
N ASN A 35 16.74 5.84 -2.28
CA ASN A 35 15.73 5.85 -1.22
C ASN A 35 16.29 6.53 0.03
N LYS A 36 17.51 6.20 0.45
CA LYS A 36 18.17 6.82 1.59
C LYS A 36 18.25 8.34 1.43
N SER A 37 18.79 8.81 0.30
CA SER A 37 18.91 10.26 0.04
C SER A 37 17.56 10.97 0.05
N SER A 38 16.53 10.35 -0.51
CA SER A 38 15.18 10.93 -0.58
C SER A 38 14.53 10.98 0.80
N VAL A 39 14.61 9.89 1.56
CA VAL A 39 14.06 9.80 2.92
C VAL A 39 14.74 10.79 3.86
N GLU A 40 16.07 10.88 3.84
CA GLU A 40 16.82 11.84 4.65
C GLU A 40 16.41 13.28 4.33
N ARG A 41 16.29 13.62 3.05
CA ARG A 41 15.86 14.96 2.61
C ARG A 41 14.43 15.28 3.07
N LEU A 42 13.50 14.34 2.93
CA LEU A 42 12.11 14.55 3.31
C LEU A 42 11.95 14.66 4.83
N LYS A 43 12.62 13.78 5.59
CA LYS A 43 12.55 13.78 7.06
C LYS A 43 13.31 14.93 7.72
N ALA A 44 14.25 15.56 7.02
CA ALA A 44 14.94 16.76 7.51
C ALA A 44 14.05 18.01 7.45
N ASP A 45 12.92 17.99 6.73
CA ASP A 45 11.97 19.10 6.72
C ASP A 45 11.21 19.15 8.06
N PRO A 46 11.22 20.28 8.80
CA PRO A 46 10.50 20.40 10.06
C PRO A 46 8.99 20.11 9.96
N ARG A 47 8.40 20.30 8.78
CA ARG A 47 6.97 20.03 8.54
C ARG A 47 6.64 18.55 8.47
N PHE A 48 7.64 17.68 8.24
CA PHE A 48 7.42 16.26 7.99
C PHE A 48 6.70 15.59 9.16
N SER A 49 7.16 15.81 10.39
CA SER A 49 6.59 15.17 11.58
C SER A 49 5.11 15.49 11.77
N ASP A 50 4.73 16.77 11.59
CA ASP A 50 3.33 17.19 11.76
C ASP A 50 2.44 16.62 10.65
N MET A 51 2.94 16.61 9.40
CA MET A 51 2.20 16.05 8.28
C MET A 51 2.05 14.52 8.39
N GLU A 52 3.09 13.81 8.85
CA GLU A 52 3.05 12.37 9.12
C GLU A 52 2.02 12.06 10.21
N ALA A 53 2.04 12.79 11.33
CA ALA A 53 1.08 12.61 12.42
C ALA A 53 -0.37 12.86 11.98
N GLN A 54 -0.62 13.93 11.21
CA GLN A 54 -1.95 14.24 10.68
C GLN A 54 -2.45 13.17 9.70
N ALA A 55 -1.57 12.73 8.78
CA ALA A 55 -1.91 11.67 7.84
C ALA A 55 -2.23 10.36 8.58
N LEU A 56 -1.43 10.02 9.60
CA LEU A 56 -1.64 8.82 10.42
C LEU A 56 -2.96 8.90 11.19
N ALA A 57 -3.30 10.06 11.75
CA ALA A 57 -4.58 10.26 12.44
C ALA A 57 -5.78 10.03 11.51
N ILE A 58 -5.69 10.50 10.25
CA ILE A 58 -6.75 10.29 9.24
C ILE A 58 -6.80 8.83 8.80
N VAL A 59 -5.64 8.20 8.55
CA VAL A 59 -5.55 6.80 8.11
C VAL A 59 -5.97 5.82 9.21
N ASN A 60 -5.81 6.16 10.49
CA ASN A 60 -6.22 5.30 11.60
C ASN A 60 -7.56 5.73 12.24
N ALA A 61 -8.24 6.72 11.66
CA ALA A 61 -9.50 7.21 12.19
C ALA A 61 -10.56 6.08 12.26
N LYS A 62 -11.08 5.83 13.47
CA LYS A 62 -12.11 4.81 13.74
C LYS A 62 -13.49 5.19 13.18
N GLU A 63 -13.70 6.48 12.90
CA GLU A 63 -14.94 7.04 12.33
C GLU A 63 -15.05 6.87 10.81
N LYS A 64 -14.10 6.16 10.18
CA LYS A 64 -14.17 5.88 8.74
C LYS A 64 -15.47 5.15 8.40
N ILE A 65 -16.19 5.68 7.42
CA ILE A 65 -17.40 5.04 6.89
C ILE A 65 -17.00 3.66 6.32
N PRO A 66 -17.53 2.55 6.86
CA PRO A 66 -17.24 1.23 6.35
C PRO A 66 -17.97 1.04 5.02
N TYR A 67 -17.33 1.45 3.91
CA TYR A 67 -17.87 1.20 2.57
C TYR A 67 -18.02 -0.31 2.40
N ALA A 68 -19.28 -0.75 2.34
CA ALA A 68 -19.61 -2.15 2.29
C ALA A 68 -20.30 -2.50 0.97
N ARG A 69 -20.01 -3.70 0.48
CA ARG A 69 -20.69 -4.27 -0.69
C ARG A 69 -21.68 -5.32 -0.22
N CYS A 70 -22.95 -5.15 -0.57
CA CYS A 70 -23.97 -6.18 -0.37
C CYS A 70 -23.89 -7.22 -1.49
N ARG A 71 -23.77 -8.50 -1.13
CA ARG A 71 -23.86 -9.62 -2.04
C ARG A 71 -24.58 -10.78 -1.36
N ASP A 72 -25.58 -11.34 -2.03
CA ASP A 72 -26.36 -12.50 -1.55
C ASP A 72 -26.93 -12.32 -0.12
N GLY A 73 -27.49 -11.13 0.16
CA GLY A 73 -28.08 -10.81 1.47
C GLY A 73 -27.06 -10.55 2.60
N LYS A 74 -25.76 -10.65 2.33
CA LYS A 74 -24.69 -10.33 3.27
C LYS A 74 -23.98 -9.04 2.90
N VAL A 75 -23.49 -8.35 3.92
CA VAL A 75 -22.77 -7.08 3.81
C VAL A 75 -21.30 -7.37 4.05
N HIS A 76 -20.44 -7.12 3.06
CA HIS A 76 -19.00 -7.33 3.16
C HIS A 76 -18.28 -6.00 3.28
N ASN A 77 -17.34 -5.91 4.22
CA ASN A 77 -16.50 -4.73 4.41
C ASN A 77 -15.03 -5.15 4.52
N PHE A 78 -14.18 -4.36 3.87
CA PHE A 78 -12.73 -4.42 4.07
C PHE A 78 -12.32 -3.26 4.96
N TRP A 79 -11.52 -3.55 5.99
CA TRP A 79 -11.18 -2.60 7.04
C TRP A 79 -9.68 -2.59 7.31
N GLN A 80 -9.12 -1.41 7.51
CA GLN A 80 -7.70 -1.20 7.86
C GLN A 80 -7.61 -0.16 8.97
N ASP A 81 -6.79 -0.44 9.97
CA ASP A 81 -6.53 0.44 11.10
C ASP A 81 -5.12 0.23 11.68
N GLU A 82 -4.87 0.81 12.85
CA GLU A 82 -3.60 0.72 13.58
C GLU A 82 -3.21 -0.72 13.99
N THR A 83 -4.20 -1.60 14.14
CA THR A 83 -3.99 -3.02 14.50
C THR A 83 -3.95 -3.92 13.27
N HIS A 84 -4.78 -3.62 12.27
CA HIS A 84 -4.89 -4.36 11.02
C HIS A 84 -4.37 -3.53 9.86
N VAL A 85 -3.05 -3.42 9.78
CA VAL A 85 -2.34 -2.58 8.80
C VAL A 85 -2.54 -3.08 7.38
N ARG A 86 -2.46 -4.40 7.15
CA ARG A 86 -2.78 -5.00 5.83
C ARG A 86 -4.27 -5.14 5.63
N GLY A 87 -5.02 -5.23 6.73
CA GLY A 87 -6.46 -5.15 6.77
C GLY A 87 -7.15 -6.47 7.05
N ILE A 88 -8.44 -6.36 7.37
CA ILE A 88 -9.32 -7.51 7.59
C ILE A 88 -10.50 -7.44 6.64
N TRP A 89 -10.87 -8.61 6.13
CA TRP A 89 -12.14 -8.80 5.47
C TRP A 89 -13.16 -9.35 6.47
N ARG A 90 -14.25 -8.61 6.63
CA ARG A 90 -15.34 -8.92 7.56
C ARG A 90 -16.70 -8.91 6.85
N THR A 91 -17.65 -9.62 7.43
CA THR A 91 -19.04 -9.68 6.95
C THR A 91 -20.04 -9.44 8.07
N THR A 92 -21.21 -8.94 7.72
CA THR A 92 -22.35 -8.81 8.63
C THR A 92 -23.67 -9.03 7.88
N THR A 93 -24.80 -9.05 8.60
CA THR A 93 -26.14 -9.06 8.01
C THR A 93 -26.59 -7.64 7.67
N LEU A 94 -27.52 -7.49 6.73
CA LEU A 94 -28.07 -6.17 6.41
C LEU A 94 -28.75 -5.51 7.61
N GLU A 95 -29.46 -6.31 8.42
CA GLU A 95 -30.11 -5.83 9.65
C GLU A 95 -29.09 -5.26 10.64
N SER A 96 -27.98 -5.97 10.88
CA SER A 96 -26.94 -5.47 11.77
C SER A 96 -26.13 -4.34 11.17
N TYR A 97 -26.01 -4.23 9.85
CA TYR A 97 -25.31 -3.11 9.22
C TYR A 97 -26.06 -1.77 9.39
N LEU A 98 -27.38 -1.81 9.57
CA LEU A 98 -28.22 -0.63 9.77
C LEU A 98 -28.23 -0.11 11.22
N THR A 99 -27.56 -0.79 12.15
CA THR A 99 -27.42 -0.33 13.54
C THR A 99 -26.18 0.55 13.69
N ASP A 100 -26.12 1.34 14.77
CA ASP A 100 -24.95 2.19 15.07
C ASP A 100 -23.68 1.37 15.37
N GLU A 101 -23.86 0.14 15.87
CA GLU A 101 -22.78 -0.81 16.17
C GLU A 101 -23.00 -2.15 15.43
N PRO A 102 -22.57 -2.26 14.17
CA PRO A 102 -22.71 -3.52 13.42
C PRO A 102 -21.84 -4.63 14.00
N GLN A 103 -22.41 -5.83 14.11
CA GLN A 103 -21.71 -7.03 14.54
C GLN A 103 -20.99 -7.65 13.35
N TRP A 104 -19.68 -7.48 13.31
CA TRP A 104 -18.83 -7.97 12.23
C TRP A 104 -18.24 -9.34 12.57
N GLU A 105 -18.31 -10.25 11.60
CA GLU A 105 -17.63 -11.55 11.61
C GLU A 105 -16.40 -11.48 10.69
N THR A 106 -15.21 -11.79 11.21
CA THR A 106 -13.98 -11.82 10.43
C THR A 106 -13.97 -13.04 9.51
N ILE A 107 -13.88 -12.82 8.21
CA ILE A 107 -13.72 -13.87 7.19
C ILE A 107 -12.23 -14.20 7.02
N LEU A 108 -11.41 -13.16 6.87
CA LEU A 108 -9.98 -13.30 6.62
C LEU A 108 -9.21 -12.10 7.18
N ASP A 109 -8.17 -12.40 7.95
CA ASP A 109 -7.21 -11.42 8.44
C ASP A 109 -5.92 -11.52 7.60
N TYR A 110 -5.59 -10.46 6.85
CA TYR A 110 -4.41 -10.43 5.99
C TYR A 110 -3.11 -10.22 6.76
N ASP A 111 -3.18 -9.63 7.95
CA ASP A 111 -2.02 -9.49 8.83
C ASP A 111 -1.64 -10.85 9.42
N ALA A 112 -2.63 -11.58 9.95
CA ALA A 112 -2.41 -12.95 10.44
C ALA A 112 -1.93 -13.90 9.33
N LEU A 113 -2.49 -13.78 8.12
CA LEU A 113 -2.06 -14.58 6.96
C LEU A 113 -0.61 -14.26 6.55
N SER A 114 -0.24 -12.98 6.56
CA SER A 114 1.12 -12.55 6.21
C SER A 114 2.15 -13.03 7.22
N GLU A 115 1.80 -13.03 8.50
CA GLU A 115 2.64 -13.58 9.56
C GLU A 115 2.79 -15.10 9.43
N ALA A 116 1.68 -15.81 9.22
CA ALA A 116 1.69 -17.28 9.11
C ALA A 116 2.51 -17.79 7.91
N GLU A 117 2.48 -17.08 6.78
CA GLU A 117 3.18 -17.51 5.57
C GLU A 117 4.53 -16.81 5.34
N GLY A 118 4.88 -15.82 6.16
CA GLY A 118 6.08 -15.01 5.98
C GLY A 118 6.11 -14.25 4.64
N LYS A 119 4.94 -13.94 4.08
CA LYS A 119 4.77 -13.24 2.79
C LYS A 119 3.87 -12.04 2.96
N ASN A 120 4.11 -10.99 2.17
CA ASN A 120 3.25 -9.81 2.18
C ASN A 120 2.00 -10.06 1.34
N TRP A 121 0.93 -10.53 1.98
CA TRP A 121 -0.38 -10.64 1.36
C TRP A 121 -1.07 -9.27 1.36
N VAL A 122 -1.61 -8.89 0.20
CA VAL A 122 -2.31 -7.63 0.00
C VAL A 122 -3.66 -7.92 -0.62
N PHE A 123 -4.72 -7.32 -0.06
CA PHE A 123 -6.04 -7.39 -0.65
C PHE A 123 -6.15 -6.46 -1.85
N LYS A 124 -6.53 -7.00 -3.01
CA LYS A 124 -6.96 -6.23 -4.18
C LYS A 124 -8.36 -6.69 -4.57
N GLY A 125 -9.37 -5.89 -4.22
CA GLY A 125 -10.79 -6.17 -4.47
C GLY A 125 -11.36 -5.54 -5.74
#